data_AF-A0AAP3M7J9-F1
#
_entry.id   AF-A0AAP3M7J9-F1
#
_cell.length_a   1.000
_cell.length_b   1.000
_cell.length_c   1.000
_cell.angle_alpha   90.00
_cell.angle_beta   90.00
_cell.angle_gamma   90.00
#
_symmetry.space_group_name_H-M   'P 1'
#
loop_
_entity.id
_entity.type
_entity.pdbx_description
1 polymer ?
#
loop_
_entity_poly.entity_id
_entity_poly.type
_entity_poly.pdbx_seq_one_letter_code
_entity_poly.pdbx_strand_id
1 'polypeptide(L)'
;MDFEGGYATTPAALAENTRKIIRAGAVGINFEGRVVNGVGLHAIATQAERIRTIRTVADEEGVPIFINARTDLFLGTAPATHPGKIPDALQRQAAYAEAGANCFLYRG
;
A
#
# COMPACT_ATOMS: atom_id res chain seq x y z
N MET A 1 -6.56 4.47 9.81
CA MET A 1 -5.32 4.37 10.62
C MET A 1 -4.11 4.30 9.71
N ASP A 2 -2.91 4.63 10.17
CA ASP A 2 -1.69 4.27 9.44
C ASP A 2 -1.41 2.78 9.69
N PHE A 3 -1.27 2.00 8.62
CA PHE A 3 -0.96 0.58 8.69
C PHE A 3 0.48 0.29 8.23
N GLU A 4 1.27 1.32 7.95
CA GLU A 4 2.66 1.22 7.48
C GLU A 4 2.78 0.17 6.35
N GLY A 5 3.84 -0.65 6.38
CA GLY A 5 3.99 -1.81 5.49
C GLY A 5 3.20 -3.04 5.93
N GLY A 6 2.14 -2.88 6.74
CA GLY A 6 1.28 -3.96 7.24
C GLY A 6 1.92 -4.85 8.30
N TYR A 7 3.05 -4.40 8.87
CA TYR A 7 3.85 -5.12 9.87
C TYR A 7 4.13 -6.59 9.48
N ALA A 8 4.36 -6.83 8.19
CA ALA A 8 4.48 -8.17 7.63
C ALA A 8 5.41 -8.21 6.42
N THR A 9 6.29 -9.22 6.37
CA THR A 9 7.16 -9.51 5.23
C THR A 9 6.61 -10.58 4.30
N THR A 10 5.61 -11.35 4.75
CA THR A 10 4.96 -12.42 3.97
C THR A 10 3.47 -12.12 3.72
N PRO A 11 2.87 -12.65 2.64
CA PRO A 11 1.43 -12.49 2.39
C PRO A 11 0.55 -13.07 3.51
N ALA A 12 0.94 -14.21 4.09
CA ALA A 12 0.18 -14.85 5.17
C ALA A 12 0.12 -13.97 6.43
N ALA A 13 1.26 -13.41 6.85
CA ALA A 13 1.31 -12.48 7.98
C ALA A 13 0.55 -11.18 7.68
N LEU A 14 0.62 -10.68 6.45
CA LEU A 14 -0.13 -9.49 6.03
C LEU A 14 -1.64 -9.73 6.11
N ALA A 15 -2.10 -10.89 5.64
CA ALA A 15 -3.50 -11.28 5.71
C ALA A 15 -3.99 -11.38 7.16
N GLU A 16 -3.20 -12.00 8.04
CA GLU A 16 -3.51 -12.12 9.46
C GLU A 16 -3.60 -10.74 10.15
N ASN A 17 -2.62 -9.87 9.91
CA ASN A 17 -2.62 -8.52 10.48
C ASN A 17 -3.78 -7.67 9.94
N THR A 18 -4.10 -7.80 8.65
CA THR A 18 -5.26 -7.12 8.04
C THR A 18 -6.56 -7.53 8.71
N ARG A 19 -6.75 -8.83 8.94
CA ARG A 19 -7.91 -9.37 9.65
C ARG A 19 -8.01 -8.81 11.07
N LYS A 20 -6.89 -8.74 11.80
CA LYS A 20 -6.84 -8.16 13.15
C LYS A 20 -7.31 -6.70 13.16
N ILE A 21 -6.81 -5.85 12.26
CA ILE A 21 -7.18 -4.43 12.24
C ILE A 21 -8.64 -4.22 11.81
N ILE A 22 -9.16 -5.02 10.87
CA ILE A 22 -10.57 -4.97 10.46
C ILE A 22 -11.46 -5.32 11.66
N ARG A 23 -11.16 -6.42 12.36
CA ARG A 23 -11.90 -6.84 13.57
C ARG A 23 -11.78 -5.85 14.73
N ALA A 24 -10.71 -5.07 14.77
CA ALA A 24 -10.56 -3.95 15.70
C ALA A 24 -11.37 -2.70 15.31
N GLY A 25 -12.10 -2.73 14.18
CA GLY A 25 -12.99 -1.66 13.74
C GLY A 25 -12.38 -0.69 12.72
N ALA A 26 -11.23 -1.03 12.10
CA ALA A 26 -10.65 -0.18 11.08
C ALA A 26 -11.54 -0.16 9.81
N VAL A 27 -11.99 1.04 9.43
CA VAL A 27 -12.75 1.30 8.19
C VAL A 27 -11.90 1.89 7.06
N GLY A 28 -10.63 2.20 7.34
CA GLY A 28 -9.68 2.73 6.36
C GLY A 28 -8.23 2.66 6.83
N ILE A 29 -7.32 2.45 5.89
CA ILE A 29 -5.88 2.34 6.12
C ILE A 29 -5.06 3.18 5.15
N ASN A 30 -3.94 3.73 5.64
CA ASN A 30 -2.82 4.12 4.79
C ASN A 30 -1.83 2.94 4.77
N PHE A 31 -1.47 2.44 3.58
CA PHE A 31 -0.59 1.29 3.43
C PHE A 31 0.57 1.64 2.49
N GLU A 32 1.80 1.58 2.98
CA GLU A 32 2.97 1.98 2.21
C GLU A 32 3.70 0.80 1.55
N GLY A 33 4.46 1.12 0.50
CA GLY A 33 5.22 0.14 -0.27
C GLY A 33 6.71 0.08 0.01
N ARG A 34 7.20 0.57 1.16
CA ARG A 34 8.61 0.40 1.53
C ARG A 34 8.92 -1.05 1.83
N VAL A 35 10.13 -1.47 1.46
CA VAL A 35 10.64 -2.78 1.85
C VAL A 35 10.93 -2.77 3.35
N VAL A 36 10.16 -3.53 4.12
CA VAL A 36 10.41 -3.71 5.56
C VAL A 36 11.80 -4.34 5.74
N ASN A 37 12.65 -3.70 6.57
CA ASN A 37 14.05 -4.09 6.78
C ASN A 37 14.92 -4.08 5.51
N GLY A 38 14.52 -3.36 4.46
CA GLY A 38 15.27 -3.23 3.22
C GLY A 38 15.41 -1.78 2.77
N VAL A 39 16.00 -1.60 1.58
CA VAL A 39 16.20 -0.27 0.98
C VAL A 39 15.15 -0.06 -0.11
N GLY A 40 14.51 1.11 -0.05
CA GLY A 40 13.63 1.58 -1.12
C GLY A 40 12.23 0.97 -1.10
N LEU A 41 11.61 0.94 -2.28
CA LEU A 41 10.24 0.51 -2.48
C LEU A 41 10.19 -0.91 -3.04
N HIS A 42 9.14 -1.65 -2.69
CA HIS A 42 8.77 -2.85 -3.40
C HIS A 42 8.59 -2.56 -4.90
N ALA A 43 8.94 -3.54 -5.73
CA ALA A 43 8.56 -3.56 -7.13
C ALA A 43 7.04 -3.39 -7.26
N ILE A 44 6.58 -2.77 -8.35
CA ILE A 44 5.16 -2.45 -8.56
C ILE A 44 4.29 -3.70 -8.40
N ALA A 45 4.66 -4.80 -9.06
CA ALA A 45 3.94 -6.06 -8.99
C ALA A 45 3.88 -6.64 -7.57
N THR A 46 4.97 -6.57 -6.82
CA THR A 46 5.03 -7.03 -5.43
C THR A 46 4.10 -6.23 -4.53
N GLN A 47 4.10 -4.90 -4.67
CA GLN A 47 3.21 -4.06 -3.86
C GLN A 47 1.74 -4.22 -4.26
N ALA A 48 1.45 -4.39 -5.55
CA ALA A 48 0.11 -4.70 -6.04
C ALA A 48 -0.42 -6.03 -5.46
N GLU A 49 0.42 -7.07 -5.37
CA GLU A 49 0.07 -8.33 -4.71
C GLU A 49 -0.29 -8.15 -3.24
N ARG A 50 0.49 -7.32 -2.52
CA ARG A 50 0.24 -7.00 -1.12
C ARG A 50 -1.09 -6.26 -0.94
N ILE A 51 -1.39 -5.31 -1.83
CA ILE A 51 -2.70 -4.61 -1.84
C ILE A 51 -3.83 -5.58 -2.14
N ARG A 52 -3.68 -6.49 -3.11
CA ARG A 52 -4.67 -7.54 -3.40
C ARG A 52 -4.92 -8.43 -2.19
N THR A 53 -3.87 -8.82 -1.46
CA THR A 53 -3.99 -9.58 -0.21
C THR A 53 -4.89 -8.86 0.79
N ILE A 54 -4.69 -7.55 1.00
CA ILE A 54 -5.52 -6.74 1.90
C ILE A 54 -6.97 -6.69 1.41
N ARG A 55 -7.18 -6.45 0.11
CA ARG A 55 -8.51 -6.39 -0.50
C ARG A 55 -9.25 -7.71 -0.33
N THR A 56 -8.62 -8.84 -0.65
CA THR A 56 -9.21 -10.17 -0.46
C THR A 56 -9.65 -10.41 0.98
N VAL A 57 -8.80 -10.08 1.97
CA VAL A 57 -9.17 -10.24 3.38
C VAL A 57 -10.33 -9.32 3.78
N ALA A 58 -10.37 -8.10 3.26
CA ALA A 58 -11.47 -7.19 3.51
C ALA A 58 -12.81 -7.72 2.96
N ASP A 59 -12.77 -8.30 1.75
CA ASP A 59 -13.93 -8.92 1.12
C ASP A 59 -14.38 -10.18 1.88
N GLU A 60 -13.43 -11.01 2.36
CA GLU A 60 -13.71 -12.19 3.21
C GLU A 60 -14.34 -11.82 4.56
N GLU A 61 -13.90 -10.74 5.19
CA GLU A 61 -14.48 -10.24 6.46
C GLU A 61 -15.76 -9.43 6.22
N GLY A 62 -16.16 -9.20 4.96
CA GLY A 62 -17.38 -8.45 4.61
C GLY A 62 -17.31 -6.95 4.95
N VAL A 63 -16.11 -6.39 5.08
CA VAL A 63 -15.90 -4.98 5.45
C VAL A 63 -15.25 -4.24 4.28
N PRO A 64 -15.91 -3.24 3.67
CA PRO A 64 -15.35 -2.48 2.55
C PRO A 64 -14.34 -1.44 3.05
N ILE A 65 -13.19 -1.89 3.56
CA ILE A 65 -12.16 -1.00 4.09
C ILE A 65 -11.62 -0.07 2.98
N PHE A 66 -11.43 1.20 3.29
CA PHE A 66 -10.81 2.15 2.37
C PHE A 66 -9.28 1.98 2.37
N ILE A 67 -8.70 1.54 1.25
CA ILE A 67 -7.25 1.36 1.10
C ILE A 67 -6.64 2.57 0.42
N ASN A 68 -5.89 3.37 1.18
CA ASN A 68 -5.07 4.44 0.65
C ASN A 68 -3.64 3.94 0.41
N ALA A 69 -3.31 3.65 -0.85
CA ALA A 69 -2.01 3.13 -1.25
C ALA A 69 -0.97 4.25 -1.27
N ARG A 70 -0.11 4.29 -0.25
CA ARG A 70 0.95 5.28 -0.08
C ARG A 70 2.20 4.88 -0.86
N THR A 71 2.68 5.77 -1.72
CA THR A 71 4.04 5.71 -2.28
C THR A 71 4.94 6.74 -1.62
N ASP A 72 6.14 6.30 -1.27
CA ASP A 72 7.19 7.15 -0.71
C ASP A 72 8.27 7.48 -1.75
N LEU A 73 7.92 7.37 -3.04
CA LEU A 73 8.80 7.62 -4.18
C LEU A 73 9.44 9.01 -4.16
N PHE A 74 8.75 10.00 -3.59
CA PHE A 74 9.19 11.39 -3.53
C PHE A 74 9.85 11.75 -2.18
N LEU A 75 9.65 10.93 -1.14
CA LEU A 75 10.09 11.28 0.21
C LEU A 75 11.62 11.39 0.27
N GLY A 76 12.08 12.53 0.80
CA GLY A 76 13.51 12.78 0.99
C GLY A 76 14.26 13.08 -0.31
N THR A 77 13.55 13.39 -1.39
CA THR A 77 14.16 13.73 -2.68
C THR A 77 13.96 15.20 -3.03
N ALA A 78 14.89 15.77 -3.80
CA ALA A 78 14.81 17.19 -4.15
C ALA A 78 13.59 17.43 -5.07
N PRO A 79 12.78 18.49 -4.82
CA PRO A 79 11.61 18.79 -5.65
C PRO A 79 11.90 18.89 -7.16
N ALA A 80 13.08 19.37 -7.53
CA ALA A 80 13.54 19.43 -8.93
C ALA A 80 13.62 18.05 -9.62
N THR A 81 13.72 16.96 -8.87
CA THR A 81 13.75 15.59 -9.40
C THR A 81 12.36 14.98 -9.57
N HIS A 82 11.31 15.59 -8.98
CA HIS A 82 9.96 15.03 -8.97
C HIS A 82 9.38 14.81 -10.38
N PRO A 83 9.55 15.73 -11.36
CA PRO A 83 9.03 15.52 -12.71
C PRO A 83 9.50 14.21 -13.35
N GLY A 84 10.75 13.81 -13.12
CA GLY A 84 11.31 12.55 -13.64
C GLY A 84 10.73 11.28 -13.00
N LYS A 85 10.05 11.41 -11.85
CA LYS A 85 9.45 10.30 -11.09
C LYS A 85 7.95 10.15 -11.32
N ILE A 86 7.30 11.14 -11.93
CA ILE A 86 5.86 11.10 -12.23
C ILE A 86 5.48 9.86 -13.07
N PRO A 87 6.25 9.43 -14.09
CA PRO A 87 5.90 8.21 -14.83
C PRO A 87 5.84 6.95 -13.95
N ASP A 88 6.79 6.76 -13.03
CA ASP A 88 6.77 5.62 -12.07
C ASP A 88 5.59 5.76 -11.09
N ALA A 89 5.30 6.98 -10.61
CA ALA A 89 4.14 7.22 -9.76
C ALA A 89 2.82 6.85 -10.45
N LEU A 90 2.66 7.20 -11.74
CA LEU A 90 1.47 6.85 -12.52
C LEU A 90 1.36 5.35 -12.78
N GLN A 91 2.47 4.66 -13.06
CA GLN A 91 2.49 3.20 -13.21
C GLN A 91 2.09 2.50 -11.90
N ARG A 92 2.59 2.98 -10.76
CA ARG A 92 2.19 2.51 -9.43
C ARG A 92 0.72 2.76 -9.16
N GLN A 93 0.23 3.97 -9.44
CA GLN A 93 -1.17 4.33 -9.25
C GLN A 93 -2.09 3.36 -10.02
N ALA A 94 -1.82 3.13 -11.31
CA ALA A 94 -2.62 2.23 -12.13
C ALA A 94 -2.64 0.81 -11.56
N ALA A 95 -1.46 0.24 -11.28
CA ALA A 95 -1.36 -1.11 -10.74
C ALA A 95 -2.01 -1.26 -9.35
N TYR A 96 -1.93 -0.23 -8.51
CA TYR A 96 -2.51 -0.26 -7.17
C TYR A 96 -4.03 -0.12 -7.22
N ALA A 97 -4.56 0.68 -8.15
CA ALA A 97 -6.00 0.77 -8.41
C ALA A 97 -6.56 -0.59 -8.90
N GLU A 98 -5.89 -1.22 -9.87
CA GLU A 98 -6.25 -2.58 -10.34
C GLU A 98 -6.19 -3.63 -9.22
N ALA A 99 -5.28 -3.47 -8.27
CA ALA A 99 -5.15 -4.32 -7.09
C ALA A 99 -6.25 -4.12 -6.03
N GLY A 100 -7.11 -3.12 -6.18
CA GLY A 100 -8.21 -2.83 -5.25
C GLY A 100 -7.91 -1.72 -4.23
N ALA A 101 -6.90 -0.88 -4.47
CA ALA A 101 -6.74 0.37 -3.74
C ALA A 101 -7.84 1.37 -4.13
N ASN A 102 -8.30 2.17 -3.15
CA ASN A 102 -9.33 3.19 -3.36
C ASN A 102 -8.73 4.56 -3.67
N CYS A 103 -7.50 4.81 -3.21
CA CYS A 103 -6.80 6.07 -3.42
C CYS A 103 -5.31 5.82 -3.59
N PHE A 104 -4.66 6.72 -4.32
CA PHE A 104 -3.21 6.80 -4.43
C PHE A 104 -2.72 8.04 -3.70
N LEU A 105 -1.91 7.82 -2.66
CA LEU A 105 -1.29 8.89 -1.86
C LEU A 105 0.21 8.92 -2.16
N TYR A 106 0.73 10.07 -2.56
CA TYR A 106 2.17 10.30 -2.57
C TYR A 106 2.59 11.07 -1.33
N ARG A 107 3.79 10.77 -0.82
CA ARG A 107 4.44 11.51 0.24
C ARG A 107 5.68 12.22 -0.32
N GLY A 108 5.64 13.54 -0.35
CA GLY A 108 6.74 14.42 -0.76
C GLY A 108 7.50 15.01 0.41
#